data_AF-A0A9D8J2Z8-F1
#
_entry.id   AF-A0A9D8J2Z8-F1
#
_cell.length_a   1.000
_cell.length_b   1.000
_cell.length_c   1.000
_cell.angle_alpha   90.00
_cell.angle_beta   90.00
_cell.angle_gamma   90.00
#
_symmetry.space_group_name_H-M   'P 1'
#
loop_
_entity.id
_entity.type
_entity.pdbx_description
1 polymer ?
#
loop_
_entity_poly.entity_id
_entity_poly.type
_entity_poly.pdbx_seq_one_letter_code
_entity_poly.pdbx_strand_id
1 'polypeptide(L)'
;MKLTTHDHRRDSAALTYLYPVLSRRAGGVSIGVNLNPNNACNWQCIYCQVPDLTRGTAPDIDLGVLRDELRTLLGAVATGDFFDRFEVEDRYRRICDIAISGNGEPTSARALPAIVDTIGAAATAAGLLGTIKLVLITNGSLI
;
A
#
# COMPACT_ATOMS: atom_id res chain seq x y z
N MET A 1 -16.04 7.66 1.89
CA MET A 1 -16.11 6.17 1.80
C MET A 1 -15.59 5.63 3.11
N LYS A 2 -16.31 4.71 3.75
CA LYS A 2 -15.93 4.12 5.03
C LYS A 2 -14.96 2.95 4.83
N LEU A 3 -13.89 2.88 5.63
CA LEU A 3 -13.06 1.68 5.67
C LEU A 3 -13.73 0.61 6.53
N THR A 4 -13.71 -0.62 6.05
CA THR A 4 -14.25 -1.78 6.77
C THR A 4 -13.22 -2.91 6.75
N THR A 5 -13.37 -3.87 7.67
CA THR A 5 -12.50 -5.06 7.69
C THR A 5 -12.87 -6.10 6.63
N HIS A 6 -13.87 -5.83 5.79
CA HIS A 6 -14.33 -6.73 4.73
C HIS A 6 -14.01 -6.18 3.33
N ASP A 7 -13.96 -4.86 3.15
CA ASP A 7 -13.57 -4.21 1.89
C ASP A 7 -12.08 -3.87 1.88
N HIS A 8 -11.35 -4.47 0.93
CA HIS A 8 -9.91 -4.26 0.72
C HIS A 8 -9.62 -3.72 -0.68
N ARG A 9 -10.60 -3.07 -1.32
CA ARG A 9 -10.40 -2.51 -2.65
C ARG A 9 -9.29 -1.46 -2.65
N ARG A 10 -8.46 -1.52 -3.67
CA ARG A 10 -7.24 -0.71 -3.82
C ARG A 10 -7.51 0.68 -4.43
N ASP A 11 -8.71 0.91 -4.97
CA ASP A 11 -9.18 2.20 -5.49
C ASP A 11 -9.88 3.06 -4.41
N SER A 12 -9.96 2.56 -3.17
CA SER A 12 -10.76 3.12 -2.08
C SER A 12 -10.43 4.57 -1.69
N ALA A 13 -9.21 5.03 -1.98
CA ALA A 13 -8.76 6.39 -1.67
C ALA A 13 -8.61 7.29 -2.91
N ALA A 14 -8.94 6.81 -4.11
CA ALA A 14 -8.70 7.50 -5.38
C ALA A 14 -7.23 7.95 -5.56
N LEU A 15 -6.30 7.14 -5.06
CA LEU A 15 -4.85 7.32 -5.22
C LEU A 15 -4.33 6.31 -6.25
N THR A 16 -3.19 6.62 -6.85
CA THR A 16 -2.56 5.86 -7.94
C THR A 16 -1.86 4.62 -7.41
N TYR A 17 -1.04 4.79 -6.37
CA TYR A 17 -0.19 3.72 -5.84
C TYR A 17 -0.60 3.30 -4.43
N LEU A 18 -1.11 4.24 -3.63
CA LEU A 18 -1.45 3.95 -2.24
C LEU A 18 -2.89 3.53 -2.04
N TYR A 19 -3.14 2.66 -1.08
CA TYR A 19 -4.49 2.37 -0.63
C TYR A 19 -4.52 2.00 0.86
N PRO A 20 -5.41 2.60 1.66
CA PRO A 20 -5.56 2.22 3.06
C PRO A 20 -6.44 0.98 3.19
N VAL A 21 -6.13 0.15 4.18
CA VAL A 21 -6.92 -1.03 4.54
C VAL A 21 -7.09 -1.08 6.05
N LEU A 22 -8.32 -1.29 6.51
CA LEU A 22 -8.57 -1.58 7.91
C LEU A 22 -8.31 -3.08 8.19
N SER A 23 -7.16 -3.40 8.76
CA SER A 23 -6.74 -4.75 9.04
C SER A 23 -7.26 -5.23 10.39
N ARG A 24 -8.16 -6.22 10.36
CA ARG A 24 -8.63 -6.91 11.57
C ARG A 24 -7.52 -7.68 12.28
N ARG A 25 -6.55 -8.23 11.55
CA ARG A 25 -5.44 -9.02 12.11
C ARG A 25 -4.37 -8.14 12.74
N ALA A 26 -4.03 -7.02 12.11
CA ALA A 26 -3.08 -6.07 12.67
C ALA A 26 -3.73 -5.13 13.71
N GLY A 27 -5.07 -5.07 13.73
CA GLY A 27 -5.85 -4.27 14.66
C GLY A 27 -5.72 -2.77 14.40
N GLY A 28 -5.60 -2.36 13.14
CA GLY A 28 -5.48 -0.95 12.75
C GLY A 28 -5.41 -0.79 11.25
N VAL A 29 -4.92 0.35 10.78
CA VAL A 29 -4.85 0.68 9.36
C VAL A 29 -3.49 0.29 8.79
N SER A 30 -3.49 -0.50 7.72
CA SER A 30 -2.33 -0.78 6.89
C SER A 30 -2.38 0.12 5.65
N ILE A 31 -1.23 0.66 5.25
CA ILE A 31 -1.10 1.43 4.00
C ILE A 31 -0.47 0.51 2.96
N GLY A 32 -1.28 0.04 2.01
CA GLY A 32 -0.82 -0.73 0.86
C GLY A 32 -0.17 0.15 -0.20
N VAL A 33 0.87 -0.38 -0.85
CA VAL A 33 1.55 0.22 -2.01
C VAL A 33 1.46 -0.74 -3.19
N ASN A 34 0.55 -0.45 -4.13
CA ASN A 34 0.32 -1.23 -5.34
C ASN A 34 1.26 -0.79 -6.46
N LEU A 35 2.31 -1.57 -6.71
CA LEU A 35 3.25 -1.33 -7.82
C LEU A 35 2.77 -1.90 -9.16
N ASN A 36 1.59 -2.53 -9.19
CA ASN A 36 1.06 -3.17 -10.40
C ASN A 36 -0.37 -2.65 -10.70
N PRO A 37 -0.60 -1.33 -10.82
CA PRO A 37 -1.93 -0.80 -11.13
C PRO A 37 -2.46 -1.26 -12.50
N ASN A 38 -1.57 -1.77 -13.36
CA ASN A 38 -1.89 -2.38 -14.65
C ASN A 38 -2.42 -3.82 -14.56
N ASN A 39 -2.61 -4.38 -13.36
CA ASN A 39 -3.03 -5.76 -13.13
C ASN A 39 -2.14 -6.80 -13.86
N ALA A 40 -0.83 -6.53 -13.94
CA ALA A 40 0.13 -7.46 -14.53
C ALA A 40 0.95 -8.17 -13.45
N CYS A 41 1.01 -9.50 -13.53
CA CYS A 41 1.85 -10.33 -12.67
C CYS A 41 2.67 -11.32 -13.50
N ASN A 42 3.90 -11.62 -13.07
CA ASN A 42 4.76 -12.58 -13.77
C ASN A 42 4.38 -14.03 -13.42
N TRP A 43 3.54 -14.21 -12.41
CA TRP A 43 3.08 -15.49 -11.89
C TRP A 43 1.55 -15.57 -11.90
N GLN A 44 1.02 -16.75 -12.21
CA GLN A 44 -0.42 -17.02 -12.28
C GLN A 44 -0.82 -17.98 -11.16
N CYS A 45 -0.94 -17.47 -9.93
CA CYS A 45 -1.48 -18.26 -8.83
C CYS A 45 -2.90 -18.75 -9.19
N ILE A 46 -3.18 -20.04 -9.00
CA ILE A 46 -4.49 -20.64 -9.34
C ILE A 46 -5.66 -20.01 -8.57
N TYR A 47 -5.37 -19.39 -7.43
CA TYR A 47 -6.33 -18.73 -6.56
C TYR A 47 -6.30 -17.20 -6.70
N CYS A 48 -5.60 -16.63 -7.70
CA CYS A 48 -5.52 -15.18 -7.85
C CYS A 48 -6.88 -14.58 -8.24
N GLN A 49 -7.32 -13.57 -7.49
CA GLN A 49 -8.60 -12.88 -7.69
C GLN A 49 -8.42 -11.44 -8.19
N VAL A 50 -7.23 -11.09 -8.68
CA VAL A 50 -7.02 -9.79 -9.33
C VAL A 50 -7.84 -9.77 -10.62
N PRO A 51 -8.77 -8.81 -10.79
CA PRO A 51 -9.60 -8.74 -12.00
C PRO A 51 -8.73 -8.45 -13.22
N ASP A 52 -9.05 -9.09 -14.34
CA ASP A 52 -8.37 -8.90 -15.63
C ASP A 52 -6.85 -9.09 -15.53
N LEU A 53 -6.40 -10.01 -14.66
CA LEU A 53 -4.98 -10.27 -14.46
C LEU A 53 -4.33 -10.71 -15.78
N THR A 54 -3.34 -9.95 -16.21
CA THR A 54 -2.51 -10.27 -17.38
C THR A 54 -1.14 -10.75 -16.94
N ARG A 55 -0.49 -11.54 -17.81
CA ARG A 55 0.90 -11.93 -17.59
C ARG A 55 1.81 -10.76 -17.93
N GLY A 56 2.66 -10.34 -17.00
CA GLY A 56 3.57 -9.22 -17.22
C GLY A 56 4.32 -8.82 -15.95
N THR A 57 4.80 -7.58 -15.90
CA THR A 57 5.53 -7.01 -14.76
C THR A 57 4.91 -5.69 -14.33
N ALA A 58 5.36 -5.17 -13.18
CA ALA A 58 5.09 -3.80 -12.80
C ALA A 58 5.50 -2.84 -13.93
N PRO A 59 4.71 -1.79 -14.21
CA PRO A 59 5.08 -0.74 -15.15
C PRO A 59 6.15 0.16 -14.53
N ASP A 60 6.61 1.15 -15.30
CA ASP A 60 7.42 2.23 -14.72
C ASP A 60 6.61 2.99 -13.67
N ILE A 61 7.23 3.23 -12.52
CA ILE A 61 6.59 3.87 -11.36
C ILE A 61 7.01 5.33 -11.32
N ASP A 62 6.03 6.23 -11.27
CA ASP A 62 6.27 7.65 -11.02
C ASP A 62 6.56 7.86 -9.52
N LEU A 63 7.84 7.99 -9.20
CA LEU A 63 8.32 8.24 -7.84
C LEU A 63 7.85 9.59 -7.28
N GLY A 64 7.60 10.58 -8.14
CA GLY A 64 7.09 11.88 -7.73
C GLY A 64 5.67 11.75 -7.17
N VAL A 65 4.81 11.07 -7.92
CA VAL A 65 3.44 10.76 -7.50
C VAL A 65 3.44 9.91 -6.22
N LEU A 66 4.21 8.82 -6.18
CA LEU A 66 4.27 7.95 -4.98
C LEU A 66 4.68 8.74 -3.73
N ARG A 67 5.70 9.60 -3.84
CA ARG A 67 6.18 10.44 -2.73
C ARG A 67 5.10 11.42 -2.28
N ASP A 68 4.43 12.08 -3.20
CA ASP A 68 3.41 13.08 -2.88
C ASP A 68 2.16 12.44 -2.25
N GLU A 69 1.76 11.25 -2.73
CA GLU A 69 0.70 10.45 -2.12
C GLU A 69 1.07 10.03 -0.69
N LEU A 70 2.29 9.53 -0.46
CA LEU A 70 2.77 9.13 0.86
C LEU A 70 2.75 10.30 1.83
N ARG A 71 3.32 11.44 1.43
CA ARG A 71 3.33 12.66 2.25
C ARG A 71 1.91 13.11 2.61
N THR A 72 1.01 13.14 1.63
CA THR A 72 -0.36 13.61 1.83
C THR A 72 -1.14 12.68 2.73
N LEU A 73 -1.07 11.37 2.48
CA LEU A 73 -1.78 10.36 3.27
C LEU A 73 -1.27 10.33 4.71
N LEU A 74 0.05 10.28 4.92
CA LEU A 74 0.65 10.27 6.25
C LEU A 74 0.41 11.58 7.00
N GLY A 75 0.38 12.72 6.31
CA GLY A 75 -0.01 14.01 6.89
C GLY A 75 -1.46 13.99 7.41
N ALA A 76 -2.40 13.48 6.62
CA ALA A 76 -3.80 13.34 7.04
C ALA A 76 -3.99 12.35 8.21
N VAL A 77 -3.15 11.31 8.28
CA VAL A 77 -3.10 10.39 9.43
C VAL A 77 -2.61 11.11 10.68
N ALA A 78 -1.54 11.90 10.57
CA ALA A 78 -0.94 12.60 11.70
C ALA A 78 -1.89 13.65 12.31
N THR A 79 -2.72 14.31 11.51
CA THR A 79 -3.74 15.27 11.98
C THR A 79 -5.02 14.61 12.49
N GLY A 80 -5.21 13.31 12.24
CA GLY A 80 -6.43 12.57 12.55
C GLY A 80 -7.54 12.69 11.49
N ASP A 81 -7.44 13.64 10.55
CA ASP A 81 -8.41 13.87 9.47
C ASP A 81 -8.70 12.59 8.67
N PHE A 82 -7.66 11.78 8.42
CA PHE A 82 -7.81 10.49 7.79
C PHE A 82 -8.80 9.58 8.54
N PHE A 83 -8.68 9.45 9.85
CA PHE A 83 -9.51 8.53 10.63
C PHE A 83 -10.96 8.97 10.66
N ASP A 84 -11.21 10.28 10.72
CA ASP A 84 -12.56 10.83 10.67
C ASP A 84 -13.17 10.67 9.27
N ARG A 85 -12.43 11.03 8.22
CA ARG A 85 -12.87 10.91 6.82
C ARG A 85 -13.25 9.48 6.43
N PHE A 86 -12.55 8.48 6.96
CA PHE A 86 -12.78 7.07 6.68
C PHE A 86 -13.61 6.35 7.76
N GLU A 87 -14.14 7.09 8.76
CA GLU A 87 -14.94 6.58 9.88
C GLU A 87 -14.30 5.38 10.61
N VAL A 88 -13.00 5.49 10.89
CA VAL A 88 -12.27 4.45 11.60
C VAL A 88 -12.62 4.48 13.08
N GLU A 89 -13.07 3.35 13.62
CA GLU A 89 -13.35 3.20 15.07
C GLU A 89 -12.08 3.45 15.90
N ASP A 90 -12.23 4.07 17.07
CA ASP A 90 -11.11 4.51 17.92
C ASP A 90 -10.08 3.42 18.20
N ARG A 91 -10.53 2.18 18.47
CA ARG A 91 -9.64 1.03 18.73
C ARG A 91 -8.71 0.68 17.57
N TYR A 92 -9.01 1.17 16.36
CA TYR A 92 -8.27 0.93 15.13
C TYR A 92 -7.57 2.20 14.59
N ARG A 93 -7.65 3.34 15.28
CA ARG A 93 -7.04 4.61 14.85
C ARG A 93 -5.52 4.65 15.06
N ARG A 94 -4.82 3.73 14.39
CA ARG A 94 -3.36 3.67 14.31
C ARG A 94 -2.92 3.09 12.98
N ILE A 95 -1.74 3.48 12.51
CA ILE A 95 -1.06 2.78 11.42
C ILE A 95 -0.33 1.57 12.00
N CYS A 96 -0.50 0.41 11.37
CA CYS A 96 0.18 -0.81 11.78
C CYS A 96 1.40 -1.13 10.91
N ASP A 97 1.30 -0.82 9.62
CA ASP A 97 2.34 -1.10 8.63
C ASP A 97 2.16 -0.30 7.35
N ILE A 98 3.26 -0.18 6.61
CA ILE A 98 3.26 0.17 5.18
C ILE A 98 3.69 -1.09 4.43
N ALA A 99 2.82 -1.59 3.55
CA ALA A 99 3.00 -2.86 2.86
C ALA A 99 3.08 -2.68 1.35
N ILE A 100 4.24 -2.98 0.76
CA ILE A 100 4.37 -3.18 -0.68
C ILE A 100 3.60 -4.45 -1.04
N SER A 101 2.39 -4.23 -1.54
CA SER A 101 1.39 -5.26 -1.82
C SER A 101 0.45 -4.70 -2.89
N GLY A 102 0.16 -5.50 -3.91
CA GLY A 102 -0.49 -4.98 -5.11
C GLY A 102 -1.21 -6.04 -5.92
N ASN A 103 -1.56 -5.66 -7.16
CA ASN A 103 -2.23 -6.52 -8.14
C ASN A 103 -1.26 -7.39 -8.96
N GLY A 104 -0.01 -7.50 -8.54
CA GLY A 104 1.01 -8.29 -9.22
C GLY A 104 2.21 -8.53 -8.33
N GLU A 105 3.33 -8.92 -8.95
CA GLU A 105 4.58 -9.20 -8.23
C GLU A 105 5.38 -7.90 -8.07
N PRO A 106 5.45 -7.32 -6.84
CA PRO A 106 6.07 -6.03 -6.65
C PRO A 106 7.58 -6.03 -6.91
N THR A 107 8.27 -7.18 -6.73
CA THR A 107 9.71 -7.27 -7.01
C THR A 107 10.05 -7.15 -8.49
N SER A 108 9.04 -7.22 -9.38
CA SER A 108 9.21 -6.94 -10.80
C SER A 108 9.33 -5.45 -11.15
N ALA A 109 9.09 -4.53 -10.19
CA ALA A 109 9.27 -3.10 -10.39
C ALA A 109 10.76 -2.74 -10.47
N ARG A 110 11.20 -2.21 -11.62
CA ARG A 110 12.61 -1.81 -11.85
C ARG A 110 13.11 -0.81 -10.83
N ALA A 111 12.25 0.10 -10.38
CA ALA A 111 12.56 1.16 -9.43
C ALA A 111 12.43 0.71 -7.95
N LEU A 112 12.31 -0.59 -7.65
CA LEU A 112 12.07 -1.07 -6.28
C LEU A 112 13.03 -0.48 -5.23
N PRO A 113 14.36 -0.38 -5.45
CA PRO A 113 15.25 0.25 -4.46
C PRO A 113 14.85 1.70 -4.14
N ALA A 114 14.59 2.52 -5.17
CA ALA A 114 14.16 3.90 -4.99
C ALA A 114 12.77 4.03 -4.35
N ILE A 115 11.87 3.07 -4.61
CA ILE A 115 10.56 2.97 -3.96
C ILE A 115 10.73 2.69 -2.46
N VAL A 116 11.60 1.75 -2.09
CA VAL A 116 11.92 1.43 -0.69
C VAL A 116 12.52 2.65 0.01
N ASP A 117 13.47 3.36 -0.62
CA ASP A 117 14.04 4.59 -0.07
C ASP A 117 12.96 5.67 0.12
N THR A 118 12.04 5.81 -0.84
CA THR A 118 10.93 6.77 -0.77
C THR A 118 9.98 6.45 0.39
N ILE A 119 9.63 5.18 0.58
CA ILE A 119 8.80 4.73 1.71
C ILE A 119 9.52 4.94 3.04
N GLY A 120 10.81 4.60 3.11
CA GLY A 120 11.64 4.79 4.30
C GLY A 120 11.75 6.26 4.70
N ALA A 121 11.98 7.16 3.75
CA ALA A 121 12.02 8.60 3.98
C ALA A 121 10.67 9.13 4.48
N ALA A 122 9.55 8.71 3.87
CA ALA A 122 8.21 9.12 4.29
C ALA A 122 7.87 8.60 5.70
N ALA A 123 8.17 7.34 6.00
CA ALA A 123 7.98 6.76 7.32
C ALA A 123 8.84 7.46 8.38
N THR A 124 10.08 7.82 8.06
CA THR A 124 10.96 8.58 8.95
C THR A 124 10.39 9.97 9.25
N ALA A 125 9.99 10.71 8.21
CA ALA A 125 9.40 12.04 8.35
C ALA A 125 8.10 12.03 9.18
N ALA A 126 7.33 10.94 9.12
CA ALA A 126 6.13 10.75 9.91
C ALA A 126 6.38 10.20 11.33
N GLY A 127 7.64 9.94 11.73
CA GLY A 127 7.96 9.31 13.01
C GLY A 127 7.50 7.85 13.14
N LEU A 128 7.28 7.18 12.00
CA LEU A 128 6.78 5.81 11.92
C LEU A 128 7.90 4.76 11.78
N LEU A 129 9.09 5.17 11.32
CA LEU A 129 10.20 4.24 11.18
C LEU A 129 10.60 3.66 12.54
N GLY A 130 10.65 2.34 12.64
CA GLY A 130 10.93 1.62 13.88
C GLY A 130 9.73 1.48 14.84
N THR A 131 8.60 2.14 14.55
CA THR A 131 7.36 2.02 15.35
C THR A 131 6.30 1.16 14.65
N ILE A 132 6.29 1.13 13.32
CA ILE A 132 5.46 0.26 12.50
C ILE A 132 6.31 -0.72 11.69
N LYS A 133 5.67 -1.74 11.12
CA LYS A 133 6.35 -2.66 10.19
C LYS A 133 6.42 -2.06 8.78
N LEU A 134 7.53 -2.28 8.11
CA LEU A 134 7.64 -2.15 6.65
C LEU A 134 7.59 -3.55 6.05
N VAL A 135 6.63 -3.81 5.17
CA VAL A 135 6.30 -5.16 4.70
C VAL A 135 6.44 -5.24 3.18
N LEU A 136 6.98 -6.36 2.69
CA LEU A 136 6.97 -6.75 1.29
C LEU A 136 6.18 -8.06 1.16
N ILE A 137 5.17 -8.08 0.30
CA ILE A 137 4.42 -9.30 -0.04
C ILE A 137 4.80 -9.71 -1.46
N THR A 138 5.40 -10.89 -1.59
CA THR A 138 5.98 -11.38 -2.85
C THR A 138 5.59 -12.84 -3.08
N ASN A 139 5.49 -13.25 -4.34
CA ASN A 139 5.38 -14.64 -4.76
C ASN A 139 6.74 -15.36 -4.79
N GLY A 140 7.85 -14.64 -4.58
CA GLY A 140 9.21 -15.20 -4.48
C GLY A 140 9.85 -15.62 -5.80
N SER A 141 9.23 -15.34 -6.95
CA SER A 141 9.73 -15.77 -8.26
C SER A 141 10.95 -14.98 -8.78
N LEU A 142 11.33 -13.88 -8.12
CA LEU A 142 12.41 -12.98 -8.52
C LEU A 142 13.39 -12.66 -7.37
N ILE A 143 13.46 -13.53 -6.36
CA ILE A 143 14.34 -13.41 -5.18
C ILE A 143 15.46 -14.45 -5.26
#